data_AF-A0A969E1B4-F1
#
_entry.id   AF-A0A969E1B4-F1
#
_cell.length_a   1.000
_cell.length_b   1.000
_cell.length_c   1.000
_cell.angle_alpha   90.00
_cell.angle_beta   90.00
_cell.angle_gamma   90.00
#
_symmetry.space_group_name_H-M   'P 1'
#
loop_
_entity.id
_entity.type
_entity.pdbx_description
1 polymer ?
#
loop_
_entity_poly.entity_id
_entity_poly.type
_entity_poly.pdbx_seq_one_letter_code
_entity_poly.pdbx_strand_id
1 'polypeptide(L)'
;ASMSREMLETGNYLEIYEQGSDYLDKPPLIFWLSSQSMRLFGATNFGYKLPSILFALLAIYATFRFARIFYDHTTAQLAALILATSQAFFLIANDVRTDTILTGCVIFAIWQLAEAFESGHWRHFLWGFIGIGLGLLAKGPIALLLPAMGFSVHFT
;
A
#
# COMPACT_ATOMS: atom_id res chain seq x y z
N ALA A 1 -17.06 3.88 1.36
CA ALA A 1 -17.90 3.63 0.18
C ALA A 1 -18.75 4.85 -0.20
N SER A 2 -19.53 5.43 0.75
CA SER A 2 -20.29 6.67 0.52
C SER A 2 -19.42 7.83 0.05
N MET A 3 -18.35 8.16 0.78
CA MET A 3 -17.43 9.25 0.41
C MET A 3 -16.77 9.07 -0.97
N SER A 4 -16.30 7.85 -1.29
CA SER A 4 -15.71 7.56 -2.61
C SER A 4 -16.72 7.69 -3.76
N ARG A 5 -18.00 7.42 -3.49
CA ARG A 5 -19.09 7.57 -4.45
C ARG A 5 -19.49 9.04 -4.60
N GLU A 6 -19.57 9.77 -3.50
CA GLU A 6 -19.84 11.21 -3.48
C GLU A 6 -18.73 11.98 -4.22
N MET A 7 -17.46 11.60 -4.06
CA MET A 7 -16.35 12.12 -4.86
C MET A 7 -16.51 11.87 -6.37
N LEU A 8 -17.04 10.71 -6.76
CA LEU A 8 -17.30 10.42 -8.18
C LEU A 8 -18.46 11.22 -8.73
N GLU A 9 -19.51 11.40 -7.93
CA GLU A 9 -20.72 12.13 -8.34
C GLU A 9 -20.47 13.65 -8.38
N THR A 10 -19.67 14.19 -7.47
CA THR A 10 -19.34 15.62 -7.38
C THR A 10 -18.14 16.03 -8.24
N GLY A 11 -17.22 15.11 -8.53
CA GLY A 11 -15.97 15.40 -9.25
C GLY A 11 -14.98 16.25 -8.45
N ASN A 12 -15.24 16.50 -7.16
CA ASN A 12 -14.35 17.25 -6.28
C ASN A 12 -13.39 16.27 -5.58
N TYR A 13 -12.10 16.31 -5.97
CA TYR A 13 -11.07 15.39 -5.46
C TYR A 13 -10.22 16.02 -4.35
N LEU A 14 -10.35 17.33 -4.13
CA LEU A 14 -9.58 18.08 -3.13
C LEU A 14 -10.31 18.14 -1.79
N GLU A 15 -11.63 18.35 -1.81
CA GLU A 15 -12.48 18.40 -0.62
C GLU A 15 -13.26 17.09 -0.52
N ILE A 16 -12.98 16.31 0.53
CA ILE A 16 -13.71 15.07 0.80
C ILE A 16 -14.87 15.43 1.71
N TYR A 17 -16.08 15.12 1.28
CA TYR A 17 -17.29 15.29 2.08
C TYR A 17 -17.74 13.94 2.64
N GLU A 18 -18.21 13.95 3.89
CA GLU A 18 -19.00 12.87 4.47
C GLU A 18 -20.36 13.44 4.86
N GLN A 19 -21.43 13.06 4.14
CA GLN A 19 -22.80 13.54 4.40
C GLN A 19 -22.94 15.07 4.39
N GLY A 20 -22.16 15.76 3.55
CA GLY A 20 -22.21 17.22 3.40
C GLY A 20 -21.34 18.03 4.38
N SER A 21 -20.55 17.39 5.25
CA SER A 21 -19.50 18.04 6.05
C SER A 21 -18.10 17.63 5.60
N ASP A 22 -17.13 18.53 5.75
CA ASP A 22 -15.72 18.25 5.44
C ASP A 22 -15.17 17.08 6.26
N TYR A 23 -14.54 16.13 5.56
CA TYR A 23 -13.86 14.98 6.13
C TYR A 23 -12.34 15.16 6.00
N LEU A 24 -11.71 15.63 7.09
CA LEU A 24 -10.27 15.92 7.16
C LEU A 24 -9.47 14.89 7.96
N ASP A 25 -10.12 13.82 8.44
CA ASP A 25 -9.51 12.86 9.36
C ASP A 25 -8.50 11.92 8.71
N LYS A 26 -8.67 11.60 7.41
CA LYS A 26 -7.77 10.67 6.70
C LYS A 26 -7.28 11.22 5.38
N PRO A 27 -6.01 10.93 5.03
CA PRO A 27 -5.46 11.29 3.74
C PRO A 27 -6.28 10.76 2.54
N PRO A 28 -6.28 11.48 1.40
CA PRO A 28 -7.24 11.26 0.32
C PRO A 28 -6.94 10.03 -0.55
N LEU A 29 -5.76 9.42 -0.43
CA LEU A 29 -5.27 8.41 -1.37
C LEU A 29 -6.22 7.20 -1.52
N ILE A 30 -6.78 6.72 -0.41
CA ILE A 30 -7.71 5.60 -0.46
C ILE A 30 -8.99 5.96 -1.21
N PHE A 31 -9.49 7.19 -1.02
CA PHE A 31 -10.69 7.65 -1.70
C PHE A 31 -10.44 7.89 -3.18
N TRP A 32 -9.27 8.41 -3.55
CA TRP A 32 -8.85 8.57 -4.95
C TRP A 32 -8.72 7.22 -5.67
N LEU A 33 -8.08 6.24 -5.05
CA LEU A 33 -7.91 4.92 -5.65
C LEU A 33 -9.24 4.19 -5.77
N SER A 34 -10.08 4.23 -4.72
CA SER A 34 -11.39 3.60 -4.72
C SER A 34 -12.36 4.29 -5.69
N SER A 35 -12.36 5.62 -5.79
CA SER A 35 -13.20 6.35 -6.75
C SER A 35 -12.80 6.00 -8.19
N GLN A 36 -11.52 6.08 -8.53
CA GLN A 36 -11.04 5.74 -9.87
C GLN A 36 -11.34 4.28 -10.24
N SER A 37 -11.20 3.36 -9.28
CA SER A 37 -11.57 1.95 -9.49
C SER A 37 -13.08 1.78 -9.72
N MET A 38 -13.91 2.43 -8.91
CA MET A 38 -15.37 2.42 -9.10
C MET A 38 -15.80 3.09 -10.41
N ARG A 39 -15.05 4.06 -10.93
CA ARG A 39 -15.30 4.66 -12.25
C ARG A 39 -15.07 3.67 -13.40
N LEU A 40 -14.07 2.79 -13.27
CA LEU A 40 -13.70 1.81 -14.31
C LEU A 40 -14.57 0.54 -14.24
N PHE A 41 -14.88 0.05 -13.04
CA PHE A 41 -15.56 -1.23 -12.82
C PHE A 41 -16.99 -1.10 -12.29
N GLY A 42 -17.49 0.13 -12.20
CA GLY A 42 -18.78 0.45 -11.59
C GLY A 42 -18.73 0.51 -10.06
N ALA A 43 -19.77 1.12 -9.48
CA ALA A 43 -19.95 1.26 -8.03
C ALA A 43 -20.39 -0.07 -7.37
N THR A 44 -19.60 -1.12 -7.58
CA THR A 44 -19.83 -2.46 -7.04
C THR A 44 -18.86 -2.73 -5.87
N ASN A 45 -19.17 -3.75 -5.05
CA ASN A 45 -18.26 -4.21 -3.99
C ASN A 45 -16.87 -4.58 -4.55
N PHE A 46 -16.82 -5.12 -5.76
CA PHE A 46 -15.56 -5.46 -6.43
C PHE A 46 -14.76 -4.21 -6.78
N GLY A 47 -15.37 -3.22 -7.46
CA GLY A 47 -14.71 -1.96 -7.81
C GLY A 47 -14.18 -1.21 -6.59
N TYR A 48 -14.92 -1.23 -5.48
CA TYR A 48 -14.49 -0.61 -4.23
C TYR A 48 -13.29 -1.33 -3.57
N LYS A 49 -13.27 -2.67 -3.60
CA LYS A 49 -12.22 -3.50 -2.97
C LYS A 49 -10.96 -3.65 -3.80
N LEU A 50 -11.05 -3.49 -5.11
CA LEU A 50 -9.96 -3.76 -6.05
C LEU A 50 -8.63 -3.08 -5.66
N PRO A 51 -8.57 -1.80 -5.25
CA PRO A 51 -7.31 -1.19 -4.82
C PRO A 51 -6.69 -1.90 -3.62
N SER A 52 -7.49 -2.28 -2.62
CA SER A 52 -6.99 -2.99 -1.43
C SER A 52 -6.40 -4.36 -1.80
N ILE A 53 -7.05 -5.08 -2.73
CA ILE A 53 -6.55 -6.36 -3.24
C ILE A 53 -5.22 -6.16 -3.98
N LEU A 54 -5.10 -5.12 -4.82
CA LEU A 54 -3.87 -4.83 -5.55
C LEU A 54 -2.69 -4.51 -4.62
N PHE A 55 -2.91 -3.70 -3.57
CA PHE A 55 -1.87 -3.40 -2.58
C PHE A 55 -1.51 -4.62 -1.72
N ALA A 56 -2.47 -5.51 -1.44
CA ALA A 56 -2.19 -6.78 -0.77
C ALA A 56 -1.32 -7.70 -1.64
N LEU A 57 -1.64 -7.83 -2.93
CA LEU A 57 -0.83 -8.59 -3.89
C LEU A 57 0.58 -7.98 -4.05
N LEU A 58 0.68 -6.65 -4.07
CA LEU A 58 1.96 -5.94 -4.09
C LEU A 58 2.80 -6.28 -2.86
N ALA A 59 2.21 -6.30 -1.67
CA ALA A 59 2.90 -6.71 -0.44
C ALA A 59 3.41 -8.14 -0.53
N ILE A 60 2.59 -9.11 -0.96
CA ILE A 60 3.01 -10.51 -1.12
C ILE A 60 4.19 -10.62 -2.10
N TYR A 61 4.09 -9.95 -3.24
CA TYR A 61 5.16 -9.94 -4.24
C TYR A 61 6.44 -9.28 -3.72
N ALA A 62 6.32 -8.14 -3.04
CA ALA A 62 7.44 -7.44 -2.44
C ALA A 62 8.12 -8.27 -1.35
N THR A 63 7.36 -9.02 -0.54
CA THR A 63 7.92 -9.96 0.44
C THR A 63 8.71 -11.08 -0.24
N PHE A 64 8.19 -11.68 -1.31
CA PHE A 64 8.92 -12.67 -2.10
C PHE A 64 10.24 -12.10 -2.61
N ARG A 65 10.18 -10.93 -3.25
CA ARG A 65 11.35 -10.29 -3.85
C ARG A 65 12.38 -9.86 -2.83
N PHE A 66 11.96 -9.30 -1.69
CA PHE A 66 12.85 -8.99 -0.58
C PHE A 66 13.55 -10.24 -0.05
N ALA A 67 12.82 -11.32 0.18
CA ALA A 67 13.41 -12.56 0.65
C ALA A 67 14.42 -13.16 -0.37
N ARG A 68 14.18 -12.99 -1.68
CA ARG A 68 15.11 -13.40 -2.75
C ARG A 68 16.46 -12.67 -2.73
N ILE A 69 16.56 -11.52 -2.06
CA ILE A 69 17.82 -10.79 -1.90
C ILE A 69 18.76 -11.54 -0.94
N PHE A 70 18.21 -12.05 0.18
CA PHE A 70 19.02 -12.58 1.28
C PHE A 70 18.94 -14.12 1.43
N TYR A 71 17.96 -14.76 0.80
CA TYR A 71 17.67 -16.19 0.97
C TYR A 71 17.42 -16.91 -0.37
N ASP A 72 17.35 -18.23 -0.32
CA ASP A 72 17.07 -19.08 -1.47
C ASP A 72 15.62 -18.95 -1.97
N HIS A 73 15.37 -19.50 -3.16
CA HIS A 73 14.06 -19.42 -3.82
C HIS A 73 12.93 -20.01 -2.98
N THR A 74 13.18 -21.15 -2.32
CA THR A 74 12.16 -21.88 -1.57
C THR A 74 11.77 -21.08 -0.34
N THR A 75 12.75 -20.55 0.38
CA THR A 75 12.51 -19.67 1.54
C THR A 75 11.69 -18.44 1.15
N ALA A 76 12.00 -17.82 0.01
CA ALA A 76 11.23 -16.68 -0.48
C ALA A 76 9.77 -17.04 -0.82
N GLN A 77 9.54 -18.19 -1.46
CA GLN A 77 8.18 -18.68 -1.75
C GLN A 77 7.39 -18.95 -0.47
N LEU A 78 8.02 -19.59 0.52
CA LEU A 78 7.40 -19.87 1.81
C LEU A 78 7.06 -18.57 2.56
N ALA A 79 7.96 -17.58 2.59
CA ALA A 79 7.70 -16.29 3.23
C ALA A 79 6.46 -15.59 2.62
N ALA A 80 6.37 -15.55 1.28
CA ALA A 80 5.23 -14.97 0.60
C ALA A 80 3.94 -15.76 0.83
N LEU A 81 4.01 -17.09 0.86
CA LEU A 81 2.86 -17.96 1.14
C LEU A 81 2.36 -17.79 2.58
N ILE A 82 3.27 -17.71 3.55
CA ILE A 82 2.93 -17.44 4.96
C ILE A 82 2.22 -16.10 5.09
N LEU A 83 2.73 -15.05 4.44
CA LEU A 83 2.06 -13.75 4.44
C LEU A 83 0.67 -13.82 3.79
N ALA A 84 0.57 -14.47 2.62
CA ALA A 84 -0.68 -14.60 1.88
C ALA A 84 -1.76 -15.41 2.63
N THR A 85 -1.34 -16.40 3.41
CA THR A 85 -2.22 -17.28 4.20
C THR A 85 -2.46 -16.79 5.62
N SER A 86 -1.75 -15.74 6.06
CA SER A 86 -1.98 -15.12 7.36
C SER A 86 -3.41 -14.61 7.46
N GLN A 87 -4.12 -15.03 8.50
CA GLN A 87 -5.51 -14.62 8.76
C GLN A 87 -5.64 -13.09 8.81
N ALA A 88 -4.68 -12.41 9.46
CA ALA A 88 -4.67 -10.95 9.52
C ALA A 88 -4.63 -10.36 8.11
N PHE A 89 -3.74 -10.85 7.26
CA PHE A 89 -3.58 -10.34 5.90
C PHE A 89 -4.83 -10.60 5.03
N PHE A 90 -5.44 -11.78 5.18
CA PHE A 90 -6.67 -12.13 4.49
C PHE A 90 -7.85 -11.21 4.88
N LEU A 91 -7.98 -10.88 6.17
CA LEU A 91 -9.00 -9.95 6.66
C LEU A 91 -8.76 -8.53 6.15
N ILE A 92 -7.53 -8.04 6.25
CA ILE A 92 -7.15 -6.68 5.85
C ILE A 92 -7.28 -6.49 4.32
N ALA A 93 -7.07 -7.54 3.51
CA ALA A 93 -7.28 -7.48 2.06
C ALA A 93 -8.77 -7.35 1.67
N ASN A 94 -9.67 -7.92 2.47
CA ASN A 94 -11.13 -7.87 2.23
C ASN A 94 -11.79 -6.59 2.74
N ASP A 95 -11.05 -5.82 3.51
CA ASP A 95 -11.51 -4.68 4.28
C ASP A 95 -10.84 -3.42 3.77
N VAL A 96 -11.61 -2.55 3.11
CA VAL A 96 -11.07 -1.37 2.44
C VAL A 96 -10.74 -0.31 3.48
N ARG A 97 -9.53 -0.40 4.03
CA ARG A 97 -8.96 0.52 5.01
C ARG A 97 -7.62 1.06 4.55
N THR A 98 -7.27 2.22 5.10
CA THR A 98 -5.97 2.87 4.88
C THR A 98 -4.79 1.96 5.22
N ASP A 99 -4.99 1.03 6.14
CA ASP A 99 -3.98 0.10 6.66
C ASP A 99 -3.48 -0.88 5.60
N THR A 100 -4.36 -1.36 4.70
CA THR A 100 -3.99 -2.29 3.61
C THR A 100 -3.06 -1.62 2.62
N ILE A 101 -3.39 -0.39 2.22
CA ILE A 101 -2.59 0.41 1.29
C ILE A 101 -1.25 0.78 1.93
N LEU A 102 -1.27 1.24 3.18
CA LEU A 102 -0.06 1.52 3.95
C LEU A 102 0.88 0.31 3.99
N THR A 103 0.35 -0.87 4.33
CA THR A 103 1.14 -2.10 4.44
C THR A 103 1.77 -2.47 3.11
N GLY A 104 1.00 -2.42 2.01
CA GLY A 104 1.53 -2.65 0.65
C GLY A 104 2.66 -1.70 0.28
N CYS A 105 2.46 -0.40 0.52
CA CYS A 105 3.45 0.65 0.26
C CYS A 105 4.74 0.46 1.06
N VAL A 106 4.62 0.17 2.36
CA VAL A 106 5.77 0.02 3.27
C VAL A 106 6.60 -1.22 2.91
N ILE A 107 5.96 -2.37 2.68
CA ILE A 107 6.68 -3.59 2.29
C ILE A 107 7.36 -3.40 0.94
N PHE A 108 6.69 -2.75 -0.02
CA PHE A 108 7.30 -2.40 -1.31
C PHE A 108 8.49 -1.46 -1.15
N ALA A 109 8.37 -0.42 -0.32
CA ALA A 109 9.47 0.51 -0.05
C ALA A 109 10.68 -0.19 0.55
N ILE A 110 10.47 -1.08 1.53
CA ILE A 110 11.54 -1.86 2.17
C ILE A 110 12.25 -2.73 1.13
N TRP A 111 11.49 -3.46 0.31
CA TRP A 111 12.07 -4.27 -0.76
C TRP A 111 12.93 -3.43 -1.70
N GLN A 112 12.39 -2.33 -2.24
CA GLN A 112 13.10 -1.51 -3.22
C GLN A 112 14.33 -0.83 -2.63
N LEU A 113 14.27 -0.36 -1.39
CA LEU A 113 15.44 0.20 -0.73
C LEU A 113 16.51 -0.87 -0.51
N ALA A 114 16.14 -2.10 -0.09
CA ALA A 114 17.10 -3.19 0.09
C ALA A 114 17.78 -3.57 -1.23
N GLU A 115 17.00 -3.68 -2.31
CA GLU A 115 17.54 -3.95 -3.66
C GLU A 115 18.43 -2.79 -4.16
N ALA A 116 18.13 -1.54 -3.77
CA ALA A 116 18.97 -0.40 -4.11
C ALA A 116 20.34 -0.46 -3.42
N PHE A 117 20.39 -0.92 -2.16
CA PHE A 117 21.64 -1.09 -1.43
C PHE A 117 22.51 -2.22 -2.00
N GLU A 118 21.91 -3.36 -2.33
CA GLU A 118 22.65 -4.52 -2.85
C GLU A 118 23.10 -4.32 -4.31
N SER A 119 22.21 -3.80 -5.16
CA SER A 119 22.48 -3.71 -6.60
C SER A 119 23.12 -2.37 -7.03
N GLY A 120 23.07 -1.34 -6.19
CA GLY A 120 23.55 0.01 -6.49
C GLY A 120 22.74 0.77 -7.55
N HIS A 121 21.62 0.21 -8.07
CA HIS A 121 20.84 0.86 -9.10
C HIS A 121 19.92 1.95 -8.51
N TRP A 122 20.17 3.20 -8.90
CA TRP A 122 19.41 4.37 -8.45
C TRP A 122 17.89 4.29 -8.68
N ARG A 123 17.43 3.50 -9.65
CA ARG A 123 16.00 3.31 -9.93
C ARG A 123 15.27 2.69 -8.74
N HIS A 124 15.89 1.72 -8.07
CA HIS A 124 15.30 1.07 -6.89
C HIS A 124 15.19 2.05 -5.72
N PHE A 125 16.16 2.96 -5.59
CA PHE A 125 16.10 4.06 -4.62
C PHE A 125 14.88 4.95 -4.90
N LEU A 126 14.70 5.41 -6.15
CA LEU A 126 13.54 6.23 -6.53
C LEU A 126 12.21 5.52 -6.25
N TRP A 127 12.08 4.25 -6.61
CA TRP A 127 10.87 3.46 -6.33
C TRP A 127 10.62 3.28 -4.83
N GLY A 128 11.66 3.14 -4.02
CA GLY A 128 11.56 3.11 -2.56
C GLY A 128 10.94 4.38 -2.00
N PHE A 129 11.41 5.56 -2.44
CA PHE A 129 10.85 6.86 -2.02
C PHE A 129 9.42 7.07 -2.52
N ILE A 130 9.08 6.58 -3.72
CA ILE A 130 7.70 6.59 -4.21
C ILE A 130 6.80 5.75 -3.29
N GLY A 131 7.25 4.56 -2.88
CA GLY A 131 6.54 3.71 -1.93
C GLY A 131 6.31 4.41 -0.58
N ILE A 132 7.35 5.06 -0.04
CA ILE A 132 7.25 5.87 1.18
C ILE A 132 6.24 7.00 1.00
N GLY A 133 6.35 7.79 -0.07
CA GLY A 133 5.45 8.91 -0.35
C GLY A 133 3.99 8.49 -0.47
N LEU A 134 3.72 7.38 -1.16
CA LEU A 134 2.37 6.79 -1.23
C LEU A 134 1.89 6.31 0.13
N GLY A 135 2.77 5.74 0.96
CA GLY A 135 2.43 5.39 2.34
C GLY A 135 2.10 6.61 3.21
N LEU A 136 2.84 7.71 3.09
CA LEU A 136 2.52 8.96 3.78
C LEU A 136 1.16 9.49 3.36
N LEU A 137 0.86 9.45 2.06
CA LEU A 137 -0.45 9.81 1.52
C LEU A 137 -1.57 8.83 1.93
N ALA A 138 -1.27 7.68 2.52
CA ALA A 138 -2.27 6.74 3.02
C ALA A 138 -2.60 6.95 4.50
N LYS A 139 -1.58 7.12 5.35
CA LYS A 139 -1.77 7.18 6.82
C LYS A 139 -0.75 8.08 7.55
N GLY A 140 -0.09 9.00 6.84
CA GLY A 140 0.81 9.98 7.44
C GLY A 140 2.21 9.45 7.78
N PRO A 141 2.92 10.06 8.75
CA PRO A 141 4.36 9.86 8.98
C PRO A 141 4.79 8.43 9.33
N ILE A 142 3.85 7.59 9.79
CA ILE A 142 4.11 6.19 10.16
C ILE A 142 4.73 5.40 8.99
N ALA A 143 4.34 5.75 7.76
CA ALA A 143 4.90 5.14 6.55
C ALA A 143 6.40 5.40 6.33
N LEU A 144 6.93 6.50 6.87
CA LEU A 144 8.35 6.83 6.83
C LEU A 144 9.10 6.13 7.97
N LEU A 145 8.51 6.15 9.17
CA LEU A 145 9.13 5.62 10.38
C LEU A 145 9.46 4.14 10.24
N LEU A 146 8.57 3.32 9.66
CA LEU A 146 8.76 1.88 9.58
C LEU A 146 9.96 1.47 8.68
N PRO A 147 10.08 1.93 7.42
CA PRO A 147 11.28 1.68 6.62
C PRO A 147 12.53 2.26 7.29
N ALA A 148 12.46 3.49 7.82
CA ALA A 148 13.62 4.13 8.45
C ALA A 148 14.14 3.32 9.65
N MET A 149 13.25 2.81 10.50
CA MET A 149 13.61 1.94 11.62
C MET A 149 14.26 0.65 11.12
N GLY A 150 13.66 -0.01 10.12
CA GLY A 150 14.21 -1.24 9.54
C GLY A 150 15.64 -1.07 9.02
N PHE A 151 15.90 0.02 8.29
CA PHE A 151 17.26 0.31 7.80
C PHE A 151 18.20 0.78 8.90
N SER A 152 17.75 1.55 9.89
CA SER A 152 18.62 2.02 10.97
C SER A 152 19.27 0.89 11.76
N VAL A 153 18.56 -0.23 11.95
CA VAL A 153 19.09 -1.44 12.62
C VAL A 153 20.17 -2.11 11.75
N HIS A 154 20.08 -2.04 10.43
CA HIS A 154 21.07 -2.62 9.53
C HIS A 154 22.43 -1.88 9.57
N PHE A 155 22.42 -0.59 9.92
CA PHE A 155 23.64 0.24 9.98
C PHE A 155 24.29 0.31 11.37
N THR A 156 23.73 -0.38 12.37
CA THR A 156 24.27 -0.44 13.74
C THR A 156 24.98 -1.77 13.96
#